data_AF-A0AAU7E951-F1
#
_entry.id   AF-A0AAU7E951-F1
#
_cell.length_a   1.000
_cell.length_b   1.000
_cell.length_c   1.000
_cell.angle_alpha   90.00
_cell.angle_beta   90.00
_cell.angle_gamma   90.00
#
_symmetry.space_group_name_H-M   'P 1'
#
loop_
_entity.id
_entity.type
_entity.pdbx_description
1 polymer ?
#
loop_
_entity_poly.entity_id
_entity_poly.type
_entity_poly.pdbx_seq_one_letter_code
_entity_poly.pdbx_strand_id
1 'polypeptide(L)'
;MRRTISRDNIYHTISRHGAQSALVRKSKQQVVMINDISKWIDYADNADIQAFSKDSEGRDVLISGKQLNGNYYVIVEQIRSKNNELAFKTMYFENGNLENSNAFNEARIIK
;
A
#
# COMPACT_ATOMS: atom_id res chain seq x y z
N MET A 1 -5.47 17.22 -0.06
CA MET A 1 -4.02 17.01 0.14
C MET A 1 -3.36 16.78 -1.20
N ARG A 2 -2.12 17.22 -1.39
CA ARG A 2 -1.33 16.92 -2.58
C ARG A 2 -0.82 15.48 -2.48
N ARG A 3 -0.96 14.69 -3.53
CA ARG A 3 -0.35 13.35 -3.61
C ARG A 3 0.93 13.39 -4.43
N THR A 4 1.96 12.69 -3.95
CA THR A 4 3.28 12.63 -4.60
C THR A 4 3.79 11.20 -4.64
N ILE A 5 4.67 10.94 -5.61
CA ILE A 5 5.38 9.66 -5.71
C ILE A 5 6.80 9.94 -6.23
N SER A 6 7.80 9.30 -5.63
CA SER A 6 9.21 9.42 -6.04
C SER A 6 9.64 8.21 -6.86
N ARG A 7 10.69 8.39 -7.67
CA ARG A 7 11.33 7.28 -8.41
C ARG A 7 11.81 6.16 -7.47
N ASP A 8 12.38 6.54 -6.33
CA ASP A 8 12.91 5.59 -5.36
C ASP A 8 11.80 4.72 -4.75
N ASN A 9 10.63 5.29 -4.50
CA ASN A 9 9.49 4.53 -3.98
C ASN A 9 8.92 3.58 -5.03
N ILE A 10 8.88 3.99 -6.31
CA ILE A 10 8.51 3.09 -7.42
C ILE A 10 9.51 1.91 -7.51
N TYR A 11 10.81 2.20 -7.47
CA TYR A 11 11.85 1.17 -7.52
C TYR A 11 11.78 0.22 -6.32
N HIS A 12 11.61 0.76 -5.11
CA HIS A 12 11.42 -0.01 -3.89
C HIS A 12 10.23 -0.98 -4.03
N THR A 13 9.07 -0.48 -4.44
CA THR A 13 7.87 -1.30 -4.63
C THR A 13 8.10 -2.41 -5.65
N ILE A 14 8.64 -2.10 -6.83
CA ILE A 14 8.87 -3.10 -7.88
C ILE A 14 9.93 -4.13 -7.45
N SER A 15 10.98 -3.70 -6.76
CA SER A 15 12.00 -4.62 -6.24
C SER A 15 11.44 -5.60 -5.21
N ARG A 16 10.51 -5.15 -4.36
CA ARG A 16 9.93 -5.95 -3.27
C ARG A 16 8.72 -6.77 -3.70
N HIS A 17 7.90 -6.26 -4.61
CA HIS A 17 6.58 -6.80 -4.94
C HIS A 17 6.36 -7.04 -6.44
N GLY A 18 7.36 -6.76 -7.30
CA GLY A 18 7.30 -7.06 -8.73
C GLY A 18 7.68 -8.51 -9.08
N ALA A 19 7.60 -8.86 -10.36
CA ALA A 19 7.77 -10.23 -10.87
C ALA A 19 9.14 -10.88 -10.59
N GLN A 20 10.18 -10.07 -10.38
CA GLN A 20 11.52 -10.56 -10.05
C GLN A 20 11.75 -10.71 -8.54
N SER A 21 10.78 -10.35 -7.70
CA SER A 21 10.91 -10.48 -6.26
C SER A 21 10.91 -11.94 -5.83
N ALA A 22 11.94 -12.34 -5.07
CA ALA A 22 11.99 -13.64 -4.43
C ALA A 22 10.82 -13.87 -3.46
N LEU A 23 10.35 -12.80 -2.81
CA LEU A 23 9.20 -12.84 -1.90
C LEU A 23 7.95 -13.28 -2.66
N VAL A 24 7.64 -12.61 -3.78
CA VAL A 24 6.45 -12.90 -4.59
C VAL A 24 6.51 -14.31 -5.18
N ARG A 25 7.69 -14.73 -5.66
CA ARG A 25 7.90 -16.09 -6.18
C ARG A 25 7.65 -17.16 -5.12
N LYS A 26 8.05 -16.91 -3.87
CA LYS A 26 7.88 -17.86 -2.76
C LYS A 26 6.45 -17.87 -2.23
N SER A 27 5.84 -16.70 -2.07
CA SER A 27 4.48 -16.55 -1.51
C SER A 27 3.36 -16.82 -2.53
N LYS A 28 3.68 -16.80 -3.83
CA LYS A 28 2.71 -16.84 -4.94
C LYS A 28 1.67 -15.72 -4.86
N GLN A 29 2.07 -14.57 -4.32
CA GLN A 29 1.24 -13.37 -4.33
C GLN A 29 1.14 -12.80 -5.75
N GLN A 30 0.10 -12.00 -6.00
CA GLN A 30 0.02 -11.26 -7.24
C GLN A 30 1.19 -10.26 -7.34
N VAL A 31 1.79 -10.17 -8.54
CA VAL A 31 2.87 -9.23 -8.81
C VAL A 31 2.31 -7.81 -8.89
N VAL A 32 3.04 -6.84 -8.33
CA VAL A 32 2.80 -5.42 -8.60
C VAL A 32 3.44 -5.06 -9.93
N MET A 33 2.63 -4.55 -10.85
CA MET A 33 3.06 -3.99 -12.13
C MET A 33 3.13 -2.46 -12.05
N ILE A 34 3.90 -1.84 -12.96
CA ILE A 34 3.94 -0.37 -13.09
C ILE A 34 2.56 0.22 -13.33
N ASN A 35 1.68 -0.50 -14.05
CA ASN A 35 0.31 -0.05 -14.28
C ASN A 35 -0.49 0.05 -12.97
N ASP A 36 -0.29 -0.88 -12.03
CA ASP A 36 -0.94 -0.82 -10.71
C ASP A 36 -0.46 0.40 -9.93
N ILE A 37 0.87 0.65 -9.94
CA ILE A 37 1.45 1.85 -9.32
C ILE A 37 0.92 3.11 -9.98
N SER A 38 0.70 3.15 -11.29
CA SER A 38 0.15 4.35 -11.95
C SER A 38 -1.28 4.69 -11.51
N LYS A 39 -2.02 3.70 -11.00
CA LYS A 39 -3.41 3.82 -10.52
C LYS A 39 -3.53 3.92 -9.01
N TRP A 40 -2.41 4.05 -8.30
CA TRP A 40 -2.37 3.97 -6.84
C TRP A 40 -3.32 4.95 -6.12
N ILE A 41 -3.51 6.14 -6.68
CA ILE A 41 -4.44 7.17 -6.16
C ILE A 41 -5.87 6.66 -6.18
N ASP A 42 -6.31 6.15 -7.34
CA ASP A 42 -7.64 5.58 -7.53
C ASP A 42 -7.85 4.36 -6.61
N TYR A 43 -6.82 3.53 -6.45
CA TYR A 43 -6.86 2.39 -5.55
C TYR A 43 -7.01 2.80 -4.08
N ALA A 44 -6.30 3.86 -3.65
CA ALA A 44 -6.40 4.38 -2.30
C ALA A 44 -7.78 5.02 -2.04
N ASP A 45 -8.30 5.82 -2.99
CA ASP A 45 -9.58 6.51 -2.84
C ASP A 45 -10.77 5.54 -2.82
N ASN A 46 -10.70 4.49 -3.63
CA ASN A 46 -11.73 3.46 -3.69
C ASN A 46 -11.53 2.33 -2.68
N ALA A 47 -10.56 2.40 -1.78
CA ALA A 47 -10.31 1.36 -0.77
C ALA A 47 -11.56 1.01 0.06
N ASP A 48 -11.70 -0.25 0.44
CA ASP A 48 -12.78 -0.71 1.34
C ASP A 48 -12.50 -0.29 2.78
N ILE A 49 -11.24 -0.40 3.19
CA ILE A 49 -10.77 -0.05 4.52
C ILE A 49 -9.68 1.01 4.40
N GLN A 50 -9.77 2.06 5.22
CA GLN A 50 -8.68 3.00 5.42
C GLN A 50 -8.36 3.12 6.90
N ALA A 51 -7.08 3.28 7.22
CA ALA A 51 -6.64 3.40 8.59
C ALA A 51 -5.42 4.31 8.74
N PHE A 52 -5.38 5.05 9.85
CA PHE A 52 -4.18 5.73 10.29
C PHE A 52 -3.29 4.77 11.09
N SER A 53 -2.00 4.76 10.78
CA SER A 53 -1.01 3.95 11.47
C SER A 53 0.33 4.67 11.53
N LYS A 54 1.36 4.00 12.05
CA LYS A 54 2.75 4.43 12.00
C LYS A 54 3.57 3.40 11.25
N ASP A 55 4.51 3.89 10.44
CA ASP A 55 5.50 3.00 9.85
C ASP A 55 6.61 2.62 10.84
N SER A 56 7.55 1.79 10.40
CA SER A 56 8.68 1.32 11.21
C SER A 56 9.60 2.43 11.73
N GLU A 57 9.53 3.64 11.17
CA GLU A 57 10.28 4.82 11.62
C GLU A 57 9.40 5.76 12.48
N GLY A 58 8.20 5.33 12.87
CA GLY A 58 7.26 6.09 13.69
C GLY A 58 6.51 7.21 12.96
N ARG A 59 6.65 7.28 11.63
CA ARG A 59 6.03 8.31 10.79
C ARG A 59 4.58 7.97 10.54
N ASP A 60 3.71 8.97 10.59
CA ASP A 60 2.28 8.78 10.34
C ASP A 60 2.05 8.36 8.89
N VAL A 61 1.23 7.33 8.71
CA VAL A 61 0.85 6.79 7.40
C VAL A 61 -0.66 6.61 7.32
N LEU A 62 -1.18 6.78 6.11
CA LEU A 62 -2.49 6.32 5.70
C LEU A 62 -2.32 4.98 4.99
N ILE A 63 -2.96 3.95 5.51
CA ILE A 63 -3.01 2.62 4.91
C ILE A 63 -4.39 2.48 4.28
N SER A 64 -4.44 2.13 3.00
CA SER A 64 -5.68 1.93 2.24
C SER A 64 -5.69 0.52 1.66
N GLY A 65 -6.73 -0.26 1.93
CA GLY A 65 -6.84 -1.64 1.46
C GLY A 65 -8.17 -1.95 0.79
N LYS A 66 -8.15 -2.82 -0.21
CA LYS A 66 -9.37 -3.31 -0.88
C LYS A 66 -9.29 -4.82 -1.07
N GLN A 67 -10.40 -5.48 -0.73
CA GLN A 67 -10.59 -6.89 -1.02
C GLN A 67 -10.83 -7.08 -2.53
N LEU A 68 -10.18 -8.09 -3.08
CA LEU A 68 -10.39 -8.57 -4.44
C LEU A 68 -10.82 -10.05 -4.37
N ASN A 69 -11.00 -10.70 -5.52
CA ASN A 69 -11.42 -12.10 -5.56
C ASN A 69 -10.25 -13.04 -5.19
N GLY A 70 -10.18 -13.44 -3.91
CA GLY A 70 -9.18 -14.38 -3.38
C GLY A 70 -7.84 -13.76 -2.94
N ASN A 71 -7.67 -12.46 -3.15
CA ASN A 71 -6.52 -11.67 -2.70
C ASN A 71 -6.98 -10.24 -2.35
N TYR A 72 -6.07 -9.40 -1.90
CA TYR A 72 -6.33 -7.99 -1.61
C TYR A 72 -5.10 -7.15 -1.93
N TYR A 73 -5.27 -5.84 -2.09
CA TYR A 73 -4.16 -4.90 -2.18
C TYR A 73 -4.10 -3.99 -0.97
N VAL A 74 -2.90 -3.49 -0.69
CA VAL A 74 -2.63 -2.45 0.30
C VAL A 74 -1.78 -1.37 -0.34
N ILE A 75 -2.19 -0.11 -0.12
CA ILE A 75 -1.44 1.11 -0.46
C ILE A 75 -1.02 1.78 0.84
N VAL A 76 0.24 2.21 0.93
CA VAL A 76 0.75 2.96 2.07
C VAL A 76 1.21 4.34 1.61
N GLU A 77 0.61 5.38 2.17
CA GLU A 77 0.97 6.78 1.95
C GLU A 77 1.51 7.40 3.24
N GLN A 78 2.69 8.01 3.19
CA GLN A 78 3.20 8.81 4.31
C GLN A 78 2.45 10.13 4.41
N ILE A 79 1.97 10.45 5.61
CA ILE A 79 1.34 11.72 5.92
C ILE A 79 2.44 12.73 6.25
N ARG A 80 2.52 13.80 5.46
CA ARG A 80 3.42 14.93 5.68
C ARG A 80 2.58 16.16 5.98
N SER A 81 2.01 16.23 7.18
CA SER A 81 1.02 17.24 7.56
C SER A 81 1.50 18.68 7.36
N LYS A 82 2.79 18.96 7.62
CA LYS A 82 3.39 20.29 7.39
C LYS A 82 3.31 20.74 5.92
N ASN A 83 3.29 19.79 4.99
CA ASN A 83 3.28 20.04 3.55
C ASN A 83 1.89 19.78 2.93
N ASN A 84 0.89 19.42 3.73
CA ASN A 84 -0.44 19.00 3.27
C ASN A 84 -0.34 17.90 2.19
N GLU A 85 0.58 16.95 2.40
CA GLU A 85 1.00 15.96 1.40
C GLU A 85 0.78 14.52 1.89
N LEU A 86 0.32 13.67 0.96
CA LEU A 86 0.34 12.22 1.08
C LEU A 86 1.36 11.67 0.07
N ALA A 87 2.48 11.16 0.57
CA ALA A 87 3.56 10.64 -0.27
C ALA A 87 3.47 9.13 -0.39
N PHE A 88 3.26 8.59 -1.60
CA PHE A 88 3.27 7.17 -1.86
C PHE A 88 4.57 6.54 -1.31
N LYS A 89 4.45 5.52 -0.45
CA LYS A 89 5.59 4.75 0.06
C LYS A 89 5.72 3.41 -0.62
N THR A 90 4.63 2.65 -0.67
CA THR A 90 4.61 1.34 -1.32
C THR A 90 3.19 0.89 -1.61
N MET A 91 3.08 -0.15 -2.45
CA MET A 91 1.90 -0.97 -2.57
C MET A 91 2.27 -2.43 -2.72
N TYR A 92 1.36 -3.31 -2.34
CA TYR A 92 1.53 -4.74 -2.50
C TYR A 92 0.19 -5.47 -2.57
N PHE A 93 0.23 -6.69 -3.08
CA PHE A 93 -0.87 -7.63 -3.02
C PHE A 93 -0.56 -8.73 -2.01
N GLU A 94 -1.58 -9.21 -1.31
CA GLU A 94 -1.50 -10.43 -0.53
C GLU A 94 -2.68 -11.36 -0.78
N ASN A 95 -2.49 -12.64 -0.55
CA ASN A 95 -3.53 -13.65 -0.72
C ASN A 95 -4.41 -13.71 0.53
N GLY A 96 -5.69 -14.06 0.35
CA GLY A 96 -6.63 -14.24 1.45
C GLY A 96 -7.59 -13.05 1.63
N ASN A 97 -8.05 -12.87 2.87
CA ASN A 97 -9.03 -11.86 3.25
C ASN A 97 -8.35 -10.67 3.96
N LEU A 98 -8.64 -9.47 3.48
CA LEU A 98 -8.20 -8.17 3.98
C LEU A 98 -8.51 -8.00 5.47
N GLU A 99 -9.62 -8.54 5.96
CA GLU A 99 -9.98 -8.49 7.39
C GLU A 99 -8.95 -9.17 8.30
N ASN A 100 -8.18 -10.12 7.77
CA ASN A 100 -7.10 -10.80 8.48
C ASN A 100 -5.72 -10.17 8.23
N SER A 101 -5.68 -9.00 7.59
CA SER A 101 -4.44 -8.36 7.21
C SER A 101 -3.74 -7.74 8.43
N ASN A 102 -2.51 -8.17 8.67
CA ASN A 102 -1.67 -7.63 9.73
C ASN A 102 -1.39 -6.13 9.57
N ALA A 103 -1.57 -5.56 8.37
CA ALA A 103 -1.41 -4.14 8.12
C ALA A 103 -2.38 -3.27 8.95
N PHE A 104 -3.49 -3.85 9.41
CA PHE A 104 -4.55 -3.13 10.11
C PHE A 104 -4.67 -3.48 11.61
N ASN A 105 -3.93 -4.47 12.12
CA ASN A 105 -4.07 -4.97 13.50
C ASN A 105 -3.89 -3.91 14.59
N GLU A 106 -3.04 -2.91 14.36
CA GLU A 106 -2.76 -1.81 15.30
C GLU A 106 -3.15 -0.44 14.72
N ALA A 107 -3.88 -0.44 13.60
CA ALA A 107 -4.24 0.78 12.90
C ALA A 107 -5.59 1.32 13.41
N ARG A 108 -5.72 2.64 13.46
CA ARG A 108 -7.00 3.29 13.72
C ARG A 108 -7.80 3.34 12.42
N ILE A 109 -8.79 2.46 12.29
CA ILE A 109 -9.72 2.44 11.15
C ILE A 109 -10.53 3.74 11.08
N ILE A 110 -10.72 4.26 9.86
CA ILE A 110 -11.44 5.52 9.58
C ILE A 110 -12.44 5.43 8.43
N LYS A 111 -12.38 4.35 7.65
CA LYS A 111 -13.33 4.01 6.58
C LYS A 111 -13.50 2.49 6.61
#